data_AF-O49111-F1
#
_entry.id   AF-O49111-F1
#
_cell.length_a   1.000
_cell.length_b   1.000
_cell.length_c   1.000
_cell.angle_alpha   90.00
_cell.angle_beta   90.00
_cell.angle_gamma   90.00
#
_symmetry.space_group_name_H-M   'P 1'
#
loop_
_entity.id
_entity.type
_entity.pdbx_description
1 polymer ?
#
loop_
_entity_poly.entity_id
_entity_poly.type
_entity_poly.pdbx_seq_one_letter_code
_entity_poly.pdbx_strand_id
1 'polypeptide(L)'
;GQTPLFPRIFGHEAGGIVESVGEGVTDLQPGDHVLPIFTGECGECPHCHSEESNMCELLRINTERGGMILDGESRFSINGKPIHHFLGTSTFSEYTVVHSGQVVKINPKAPLDKVCIVSCGLTTGLGATLNVAKPKKGQSVAVFGLGAVGLGAAEGARIAGASRIIGVDLNSKRFEEAKKFGVTEFVNPKEHNKPVQQVIAEMTNGGVDRSVECTGSVQAMIQ
;
A
#
# COMPACT_ATOMS: atom_id res chain seq x y z
N GLY A 1 11.81 -16.64 -4.39
CA GLY A 1 11.28 -16.66 -3.01
C GLY A 1 12.20 -15.84 -2.15
N GLN A 2 11.66 -14.96 -1.29
CA GLN A 2 12.46 -14.10 -0.42
C GLN A 2 13.22 -14.96 0.60
N THR A 3 14.52 -14.70 0.79
CA THR A 3 15.31 -15.38 1.82
C THR A 3 14.91 -14.83 3.20
N PRO A 4 14.42 -15.67 4.13
CA PRO A 4 14.05 -15.21 5.46
C PRO A 4 15.29 -14.69 6.23
N LEU A 5 15.16 -13.50 6.82
CA LEU A 5 16.22 -12.84 7.61
C LEU A 5 15.72 -12.64 9.06
N PHE A 6 16.46 -13.16 10.05
CA PHE A 6 16.08 -13.14 11.47
C PHE A 6 17.31 -13.00 12.38
N PRO A 7 17.16 -12.42 13.60
CA PRO A 7 15.94 -11.83 14.17
C PRO A 7 15.60 -10.48 13.51
N ARG A 8 14.31 -10.09 13.46
CA ARG A 8 13.84 -8.92 12.69
C ARG A 8 12.66 -8.22 13.37
N ILE A 9 12.65 -6.89 13.36
CA ILE A 9 11.47 -6.09 13.78
C ILE A 9 10.67 -5.73 12.54
N PHE A 10 9.44 -6.23 12.46
CA PHE A 10 8.51 -6.00 11.35
C PHE A 10 7.72 -4.68 11.53
N GLY A 11 6.66 -4.52 10.74
CA GLY A 11 5.79 -3.35 10.75
C GLY A 11 6.26 -2.27 9.78
N HIS A 12 5.32 -1.76 8.99
CA HIS A 12 5.52 -0.65 8.05
C HIS A 12 4.27 0.24 7.89
N GLU A 13 3.21 -0.06 8.65
CA GLU A 13 2.02 0.78 8.79
C GLU A 13 2.01 1.36 10.21
N ALA A 14 2.19 2.67 10.34
CA ALA A 14 2.22 3.35 11.63
C ALA A 14 2.00 4.86 11.48
N GLY A 15 1.57 5.47 12.58
CA GLY A 15 1.67 6.91 12.80
C GLY A 15 2.48 7.15 14.07
N GLY A 16 3.34 8.17 14.04
CA GLY A 16 4.22 8.48 15.16
C GLY A 16 4.54 9.97 15.25
N ILE A 17 5.41 10.31 16.20
CA ILE A 17 5.89 11.66 16.44
C ILE A 17 7.42 11.62 16.34
N VAL A 18 8.01 12.57 15.64
CA VAL A 18 9.47 12.71 15.56
C VAL A 18 10.01 13.02 16.95
N GLU A 19 10.91 12.18 17.45
CA GLU A 19 11.61 12.42 18.71
C GLU A 19 12.87 13.27 18.50
N SER A 20 13.71 12.88 17.54
CA SER A 20 14.93 13.60 17.14
C SER A 20 15.21 13.42 15.65
N VAL A 21 16.12 14.24 15.11
CA VAL A 21 16.57 14.16 13.71
C VAL A 21 18.09 14.10 13.63
N GLY A 22 18.59 13.36 12.64
CA GLY A 22 20.03 13.30 12.35
C GLY A 22 20.55 14.56 11.66
N GLU A 23 21.88 14.68 11.59
CA GLU A 23 22.53 15.76 10.85
C GLU A 23 22.08 15.80 9.37
N GLY A 24 21.85 16.99 8.84
CA GLY A 24 21.43 17.21 7.44
C GLY A 24 19.92 17.11 7.19
N VAL A 25 19.12 16.62 8.14
CA VAL A 25 17.66 16.65 8.05
C VAL A 25 17.15 18.09 8.27
N THR A 26 16.37 18.61 7.32
CA THR A 26 15.91 20.02 7.34
C THR A 26 14.41 20.18 7.19
N ASP A 27 13.71 19.13 6.75
CA ASP A 27 12.28 19.07 6.46
C ASP A 27 11.44 18.48 7.61
N LEU A 28 12.11 17.95 8.63
CA LEU A 28 11.52 17.35 9.82
C LEU A 28 12.16 17.93 11.09
N GLN A 29 11.38 18.00 12.17
CA GLN A 29 11.86 18.42 13.49
C GLN A 29 11.14 17.66 14.63
N PRO A 30 11.72 17.61 15.84
CA PRO A 30 11.05 17.05 17.02
C PRO A 30 9.63 17.59 17.21
N GLY A 31 8.70 16.70 17.53
CA GLY A 31 7.28 17.00 17.72
C GLY A 31 6.41 16.93 16.46
N ASP A 32 7.00 16.79 15.27
CA ASP A 32 6.22 16.61 14.04
C ASP A 32 5.49 15.25 14.05
N HIS A 33 4.21 15.28 13.66
CA HIS A 33 3.45 14.05 13.40
C HIS A 33 3.82 13.50 12.03
N VAL A 34 4.09 12.20 11.95
CA VAL A 34 4.64 11.57 10.75
C VAL A 34 4.07 10.19 10.47
N LEU A 35 4.15 9.78 9.21
CA LEU A 35 3.94 8.41 8.74
C LEU A 35 5.24 7.85 8.14
N PRO A 36 5.78 6.74 8.67
CA PRO A 36 6.83 5.98 7.98
C PRO A 36 6.26 5.24 6.77
N ILE A 37 6.93 5.35 5.62
CA ILE A 37 6.54 4.71 4.36
C ILE A 37 7.59 3.68 3.96
N PHE A 38 7.17 2.49 3.50
CA PHE A 38 8.06 1.38 3.16
C PHE A 38 8.93 1.60 1.91
N THR A 39 8.65 2.67 1.17
CA THR A 39 9.40 3.18 0.02
C THR A 39 9.48 4.69 0.17
N GLY A 40 10.62 5.29 -0.18
CA GLY A 40 10.86 6.72 0.02
C GLY A 40 11.00 7.51 -1.27
N GLU A 41 11.23 8.81 -1.09
CA GLU A 41 11.46 9.80 -2.13
C GLU A 41 12.68 10.64 -1.73
N CYS A 42 13.78 10.53 -2.46
CA CYS A 42 15.00 11.28 -2.15
C CYS A 42 15.00 12.71 -2.72
N GLY A 43 14.06 13.02 -3.64
CA GLY A 43 13.91 14.34 -4.24
C GLY A 43 14.92 14.72 -5.32
N GLU A 44 15.95 13.91 -5.57
CA GLU A 44 17.07 14.28 -6.45
C GLU A 44 17.43 13.25 -7.55
N CYS A 45 16.91 12.02 -7.45
CA CYS A 45 17.15 11.00 -8.49
C CYS A 45 16.23 11.20 -9.71
N PRO A 46 16.58 10.67 -10.90
CA PRO A 46 15.75 10.80 -12.11
C PRO A 46 14.29 10.38 -11.92
N HIS A 47 14.04 9.33 -11.13
CA HIS A 47 12.69 8.87 -10.81
C HIS A 47 11.91 9.85 -9.93
N CYS A 48 12.57 10.59 -9.02
CA CYS A 48 11.92 11.62 -8.21
C CYS A 48 11.64 12.91 -9.01
N HIS A 49 12.42 13.19 -10.05
CA HIS A 49 12.17 14.33 -10.95
C HIS A 49 11.14 14.04 -12.05
N SER A 50 10.82 12.77 -12.30
CA SER A 50 9.78 12.37 -13.26
C SER A 50 8.39 12.65 -12.69
N GLU A 51 7.47 13.13 -13.54
CA GLU A 51 6.07 13.37 -13.16
C GLU A 51 5.25 12.06 -13.07
N GLU A 52 5.77 10.98 -13.65
CA GLU A 52 5.08 9.71 -13.82
C GLU A 52 5.49 8.65 -12.79
N SER A 53 6.67 8.77 -12.18
CA SER A 53 7.26 7.71 -11.36
C SER A 53 7.26 8.04 -9.87
N ASN A 54 7.11 7.01 -9.05
CA ASN A 54 7.34 7.06 -7.60
C ASN A 54 8.43 6.06 -7.15
N MET A 55 9.24 5.54 -8.09
CA MET A 55 10.19 4.46 -7.85
C MET A 55 11.61 4.99 -7.60
N CYS A 56 11.80 5.75 -6.52
CA CYS A 56 13.08 6.35 -6.14
C CYS A 56 14.26 5.37 -6.29
N GLU A 57 15.36 5.79 -6.92
CA GLU A 57 16.53 4.93 -7.11
C GLU A 57 17.18 4.53 -5.79
N LEU A 58 17.25 5.48 -4.85
CA LEU A 58 17.88 5.30 -3.55
C LEU A 58 16.98 4.59 -2.55
N LEU A 59 15.71 5.01 -2.47
CA LEU A 59 14.80 4.68 -1.37
C LEU A 59 13.66 3.72 -1.77
N ARG A 60 13.71 3.12 -2.97
CA ARG A 60 12.75 2.06 -3.34
C ARG A 60 12.77 0.90 -2.36
N ILE A 61 11.62 0.22 -2.28
CA ILE A 61 11.43 -0.96 -1.44
C ILE A 61 12.58 -1.98 -1.60
N ASN A 62 13.10 -2.47 -0.47
CA ASN A 62 14.04 -3.57 -0.42
C ASN A 62 13.67 -4.49 0.76
N THR A 63 13.23 -5.70 0.45
CA THR A 63 12.76 -6.69 1.44
C THR A 63 13.89 -7.47 2.11
N GLU A 64 15.09 -7.46 1.52
CA GLU A 64 16.26 -8.21 1.99
C GLU A 64 17.15 -7.39 2.93
N ARG A 65 17.16 -6.06 2.78
CA ARG A 65 17.96 -5.15 3.59
C ARG A 65 17.56 -5.21 5.07
N GLY A 66 18.55 -5.46 5.93
CA GLY A 66 18.39 -5.56 7.39
C GLY A 66 19.02 -4.42 8.21
N GLY A 67 19.65 -3.45 7.56
CA GLY A 67 20.29 -2.28 8.20
C GLY A 67 19.95 -0.97 7.48
N MET A 68 20.48 0.14 8.00
CA MET A 68 20.27 1.48 7.43
C MET A 68 21.08 1.69 6.15
N ILE A 69 20.65 2.62 5.30
CA ILE A 69 21.36 2.95 4.05
C ILE A 69 22.73 3.58 4.32
N LEU A 70 22.83 4.40 5.36
CA LEU A 70 24.03 5.20 5.66
C LEU A 70 25.28 4.36 5.87
N ASP A 71 25.17 3.28 6.65
CA ASP A 71 26.30 2.47 7.11
C ASP A 71 26.09 0.96 7.00
N GLY A 72 24.91 0.52 6.55
CA GLY A 72 24.55 -0.90 6.49
C GLY A 72 24.21 -1.53 7.84
N GLU A 73 24.36 -0.81 8.94
CA GLU A 73 24.21 -1.34 10.31
C GLU A 73 22.77 -1.25 10.80
N SER A 74 22.40 -2.12 11.73
CA SER A 74 21.11 -1.99 12.43
C SER A 74 21.17 -0.90 13.50
N ARG A 75 20.00 -0.33 13.82
CA ARG A 75 19.80 0.56 14.98
C ARG A 75 19.20 -0.17 16.18
N PHE A 76 18.86 -1.44 16.01
CA PHE A 76 18.28 -2.29 17.04
C PHE A 76 19.29 -3.35 17.49
N SER A 77 19.37 -3.57 18.80
CA SER A 77 20.15 -4.68 19.35
C SER A 77 19.53 -5.18 20.65
N ILE A 78 19.77 -6.46 20.95
CA ILE A 78 19.55 -7.05 22.27
C ILE A 78 20.87 -7.69 22.70
N ASN A 79 21.36 -7.32 23.89
CA ASN A 79 22.63 -7.82 24.44
C ASN A 79 23.81 -7.69 23.46
N GLY A 80 23.87 -6.56 22.74
CA GLY A 80 24.91 -6.28 21.74
C GLY A 80 24.78 -7.05 20.43
N LYS A 81 23.74 -7.88 20.25
CA LYS A 81 23.48 -8.60 18.99
C LYS A 81 22.45 -7.83 18.15
N PRO A 82 22.71 -7.60 16.86
CA PRO A 82 21.82 -6.81 16.00
C PRO A 82 20.48 -7.52 15.78
N ILE A 83 19.41 -6.71 15.68
CA ILE A 83 18.09 -7.14 15.21
C ILE A 83 17.80 -6.41 13.91
N HIS A 84 17.44 -7.12 12.86
CA HIS A 84 17.33 -6.54 11.53
C HIS A 84 16.13 -5.61 11.39
N HIS A 85 16.32 -4.56 10.60
CA HIS A 85 15.26 -3.70 10.09
C HIS A 85 14.38 -4.41 9.05
N PHE A 86 13.15 -3.94 8.87
CA PHE A 86 12.19 -4.39 7.87
C PHE A 86 11.68 -3.19 7.06
N LEU A 87 11.88 -3.23 5.75
CA LEU A 87 11.47 -2.17 4.79
C LEU A 87 11.96 -0.76 5.16
N GLY A 88 13.02 -0.66 5.96
CA GLY A 88 13.53 0.61 6.48
C GLY A 88 12.56 1.33 7.42
N THR A 89 11.57 0.65 8.00
CA THR A 89 10.53 1.26 8.86
C THR A 89 10.47 0.62 10.24
N SER A 90 10.33 -0.70 10.34
CA SER A 90 10.37 -1.47 11.60
C SER A 90 9.47 -0.91 12.71
N THR A 91 8.19 -0.72 12.39
CA THR A 91 7.24 0.00 13.25
C THR A 91 6.69 -0.80 14.43
N PHE A 92 7.04 -2.09 14.56
CA PHE A 92 6.70 -2.90 15.75
C PHE A 92 7.70 -2.69 16.89
N SER A 93 7.95 -1.43 17.23
CA SER A 93 8.84 -0.97 18.29
C SER A 93 8.34 0.39 18.79
N GLU A 94 8.51 0.70 20.07
CA GLU A 94 8.10 2.00 20.65
C GLU A 94 8.85 3.16 19.99
N TYR A 95 10.10 2.92 19.60
CA TYR A 95 10.95 3.83 18.83
C TYR A 95 11.56 3.10 17.64
N THR A 96 11.72 3.81 16.53
CA THR A 96 12.42 3.32 15.33
C THR A 96 13.23 4.46 14.71
N VAL A 97 14.23 4.09 13.91
CA VAL A 97 15.06 5.02 13.14
C VAL A 97 14.80 4.76 11.66
N VAL A 98 14.40 5.81 10.94
CA VAL A 98 13.97 5.75 9.54
C VAL A 98 14.72 6.83 8.76
N HIS A 99 15.04 6.56 7.50
CA HIS A 99 15.62 7.59 6.61
C HIS A 99 14.58 8.71 6.39
N SER A 100 14.97 9.99 6.45
CA SER A 100 14.03 11.12 6.35
C SER A 100 13.15 11.07 5.10
N GLY A 101 13.71 10.75 3.93
CA GLY A 101 12.95 10.55 2.69
C GLY A 101 11.93 9.39 2.70
N GLN A 102 11.87 8.57 3.76
CA GLN A 102 10.82 7.56 4.01
C GLN A 102 9.82 8.02 5.09
N VAL A 103 9.87 9.26 5.55
CA VAL A 103 9.04 9.81 6.63
C VAL A 103 8.25 10.99 6.10
N VAL A 104 6.93 10.83 6.01
CA VAL A 104 6.04 11.89 5.54
C VAL A 104 5.51 12.67 6.74
N LYS A 105 5.83 13.96 6.82
CA LYS A 105 5.20 14.91 7.75
C LYS A 105 3.72 15.09 7.42
N ILE A 106 2.86 14.98 8.42
CA ILE A 106 1.41 15.09 8.25
C ILE A 106 0.81 16.19 9.14
N ASN A 107 -0.50 16.42 8.97
CA ASN A 107 -1.24 17.34 9.80
C ASN A 107 -1.20 16.89 11.28
N PRO A 108 -0.74 17.74 12.23
CA PRO A 108 -0.64 17.36 13.64
C PRO A 108 -1.99 17.11 14.32
N LYS A 109 -3.11 17.52 13.69
CA LYS A 109 -4.47 17.23 14.17
C LYS A 109 -5.02 15.89 13.65
N ALA A 110 -4.32 15.21 12.76
CA ALA A 110 -4.75 13.92 12.26
C ALA A 110 -4.66 12.85 13.38
N PRO A 111 -5.73 12.08 13.63
CA PRO A 111 -5.70 11.02 14.63
C PRO A 111 -4.81 9.86 14.14
N LEU A 112 -3.63 9.71 14.75
CA LEU A 112 -2.61 8.74 14.33
C LEU A 112 -3.11 7.28 14.40
N ASP A 113 -4.06 6.98 15.29
CA ASP A 113 -4.73 5.67 15.40
C ASP A 113 -5.67 5.36 14.21
N LYS A 114 -5.95 6.35 13.35
CA LYS A 114 -6.73 6.17 12.13
C LYS A 114 -5.88 6.27 10.88
N VAL A 115 -5.00 7.27 10.80
CA VAL A 115 -4.27 7.57 9.56
C VAL A 115 -3.06 6.67 9.34
N CYS A 116 -2.66 5.83 10.30
CA CYS A 116 -1.56 4.89 10.15
C CYS A 116 -1.71 3.95 8.94
N ILE A 117 -2.92 3.52 8.59
CA ILE A 117 -3.20 2.63 7.45
C ILE A 117 -2.97 3.29 6.08
N VAL A 118 -2.81 4.62 6.05
CA VAL A 118 -2.57 5.40 4.83
C VAL A 118 -1.14 5.17 4.32
N SER A 119 -0.22 4.65 5.12
CA SER A 119 1.19 4.49 4.71
C SER A 119 1.49 3.24 3.87
N CYS A 120 0.51 2.38 3.61
CA CYS A 120 0.70 1.23 2.71
C CYS A 120 -0.60 0.74 2.04
N GLY A 121 -1.35 -0.16 2.68
CA GLY A 121 -2.38 -0.95 2.00
C GLY A 121 -3.49 -0.11 1.37
N LEU A 122 -4.04 0.85 2.13
CA LEU A 122 -5.15 1.68 1.67
C LEU A 122 -4.75 2.55 0.46
N THR A 123 -3.63 3.25 0.55
CA THR A 123 -3.17 4.17 -0.50
C THR A 123 -2.67 3.44 -1.74
N THR A 124 -2.13 2.23 -1.59
CA THR A 124 -1.78 1.37 -2.73
C THR A 124 -3.01 1.11 -3.60
N GLY A 125 -4.12 0.69 -3.01
CA GLY A 125 -5.36 0.43 -3.75
C GLY A 125 -6.01 1.70 -4.30
N LEU A 126 -6.09 2.73 -3.45
CA LEU A 126 -6.69 4.01 -3.81
C LEU A 126 -5.96 4.66 -4.99
N GLY A 127 -4.62 4.70 -4.92
CA GLY A 127 -3.75 5.23 -5.97
C GLY A 127 -3.78 4.37 -7.23
N ALA A 128 -3.82 3.04 -7.13
CA ALA A 128 -3.98 2.16 -8.28
C ALA A 128 -5.24 2.52 -9.09
N THR A 129 -6.32 2.93 -8.42
CA THR A 129 -7.54 3.32 -9.11
C THR A 129 -7.51 4.77 -9.60
N LEU A 130 -7.21 5.73 -8.72
CA LEU A 130 -7.31 7.16 -9.03
C LEU A 130 -6.17 7.66 -9.92
N ASN A 131 -4.95 7.13 -9.74
CA ASN A 131 -3.75 7.63 -10.41
C ASN A 131 -3.33 6.76 -11.61
N VAL A 132 -3.69 5.47 -11.63
CA VAL A 132 -3.29 4.55 -12.71
C VAL A 132 -4.49 4.17 -13.59
N ALA A 133 -5.50 3.50 -13.04
CA ALA A 133 -6.65 3.04 -13.83
C ALA A 133 -7.50 4.21 -14.37
N LYS A 134 -7.66 5.28 -13.58
CA LYS A 134 -8.40 6.51 -13.92
C LYS A 134 -9.78 6.21 -14.53
N PRO A 135 -10.67 5.48 -13.84
CA PRO A 135 -12.03 5.25 -14.35
C PRO A 135 -12.75 6.60 -14.49
N LYS A 136 -13.45 6.78 -15.61
CA LYS A 136 -14.33 7.93 -15.84
C LYS A 136 -15.65 7.72 -15.09
N LYS A 137 -16.31 8.82 -14.75
CA LYS A 137 -17.65 8.79 -14.14
C LYS A 137 -18.60 7.95 -15.01
N GLY A 138 -19.36 7.06 -14.37
CA GLY A 138 -20.31 6.16 -15.02
C GLY A 138 -19.72 4.83 -15.50
N GLN A 139 -18.39 4.66 -15.51
CA GLN A 139 -17.76 3.41 -15.93
C GLN A 139 -17.92 2.27 -14.90
N SER A 140 -17.68 1.06 -15.37
CA SER A 140 -17.66 -0.18 -14.59
C SER A 140 -16.25 -0.59 -14.19
N VAL A 141 -16.08 -1.06 -12.96
CA VAL A 141 -14.77 -1.48 -12.42
C VAL A 141 -14.86 -2.86 -11.79
N ALA A 142 -13.97 -3.79 -12.15
CA ALA A 142 -13.77 -5.04 -11.41
C ALA A 142 -12.57 -4.93 -10.46
N VAL A 143 -12.75 -5.36 -9.22
CA VAL A 143 -11.69 -5.39 -8.19
C VAL A 143 -11.48 -6.82 -7.72
N PHE A 144 -10.29 -7.38 -7.98
CA PHE A 144 -9.94 -8.75 -7.59
C PHE A 144 -9.19 -8.75 -6.26
N GLY A 145 -9.76 -9.40 -5.26
CA GLY A 145 -9.31 -9.43 -3.88
C GLY A 145 -9.95 -8.31 -3.05
N LEU A 146 -10.62 -8.64 -1.95
CA LEU A 146 -11.30 -7.70 -1.06
C LEU A 146 -10.59 -7.59 0.31
N GLY A 147 -9.25 -7.51 0.26
CA GLY A 147 -8.42 -7.10 1.40
C GLY A 147 -8.27 -5.58 1.48
N ALA A 148 -7.38 -5.07 2.34
CA ALA A 148 -7.19 -3.62 2.52
C ALA A 148 -6.89 -2.87 1.19
N VAL A 149 -6.00 -3.43 0.36
CA VAL A 149 -5.68 -2.87 -0.97
C VAL A 149 -6.91 -2.87 -1.87
N GLY A 150 -7.62 -3.99 -1.98
CA GLY A 150 -8.83 -4.08 -2.80
C GLY A 150 -9.94 -3.14 -2.35
N LEU A 151 -10.16 -3.01 -1.04
CA LEU A 151 -11.14 -2.06 -0.50
C LEU A 151 -10.71 -0.61 -0.76
N GLY A 152 -9.41 -0.29 -0.71
CA GLY A 152 -8.89 1.00 -1.16
C GLY A 152 -9.12 1.26 -2.65
N ALA A 153 -8.99 0.24 -3.50
CA ALA A 153 -9.26 0.34 -4.94
C ALA A 153 -10.76 0.54 -5.23
N ALA A 154 -11.63 -0.22 -4.55
CA ALA A 154 -13.09 -0.04 -4.64
C ALA A 154 -13.51 1.37 -4.21
N GLU A 155 -12.94 1.86 -3.11
CA GLU A 155 -13.16 3.22 -2.62
C GLU A 155 -12.69 4.29 -3.63
N GLY A 156 -11.53 4.07 -4.27
CA GLY A 156 -11.07 4.91 -5.37
C GLY A 156 -12.04 4.92 -6.56
N ALA A 157 -12.59 3.78 -6.93
CA ALA A 157 -13.58 3.69 -8.01
C ALA A 157 -14.87 4.43 -7.63
N ARG A 158 -15.30 4.32 -6.37
CA ARG A 158 -16.46 5.05 -5.83
C ARG A 158 -16.23 6.55 -5.87
N ILE A 159 -15.06 7.04 -5.42
CA ILE A 159 -14.67 8.45 -5.46
C ILE A 159 -14.64 8.98 -6.91
N ALA A 160 -14.12 8.19 -7.85
CA ALA A 160 -14.10 8.52 -9.28
C ALA A 160 -15.49 8.52 -9.94
N GLY A 161 -16.51 8.04 -9.25
CA GLY A 161 -17.89 8.01 -9.73
C GLY A 161 -18.21 6.86 -10.67
N ALA A 162 -17.53 5.71 -10.51
CA ALA A 162 -17.93 4.47 -11.19
C ALA A 162 -19.39 4.13 -10.86
N SER A 163 -20.17 3.70 -11.85
CA SER A 163 -21.58 3.35 -11.66
C SER A 163 -21.77 1.92 -11.16
N ARG A 164 -20.77 1.06 -11.40
CA ARG A 164 -20.83 -0.36 -11.13
C ARG A 164 -19.45 -0.85 -10.68
N ILE A 165 -19.38 -1.42 -9.49
CA ILE A 165 -18.12 -1.90 -8.89
C ILE A 165 -18.31 -3.36 -8.51
N ILE A 166 -17.66 -4.26 -9.25
CA ILE A 166 -17.78 -5.71 -9.10
C ILE A 166 -16.59 -6.21 -8.26
N GLY A 167 -16.86 -6.64 -7.03
CA GLY A 167 -15.86 -7.26 -6.16
C GLY A 167 -15.71 -8.74 -6.46
N VAL A 168 -14.48 -9.23 -6.57
CA VAL A 168 -14.17 -10.64 -6.82
C VAL A 168 -13.31 -11.17 -5.68
N ASP A 169 -13.82 -12.10 -4.87
CA ASP A 169 -13.04 -12.74 -3.78
C ASP A 169 -13.53 -14.19 -3.57
N LEU A 170 -12.65 -15.05 -3.09
CA LEU A 170 -13.00 -16.45 -2.80
C LEU A 170 -13.80 -16.60 -1.49
N ASN A 171 -13.79 -15.56 -0.64
CA ASN A 171 -14.51 -15.54 0.62
C ASN A 171 -15.75 -14.64 0.52
N SER A 172 -16.91 -15.27 0.27
CA SER A 172 -18.20 -14.56 0.11
C SER A 172 -18.58 -13.71 1.33
N LYS A 173 -18.03 -13.98 2.53
CA LYS A 173 -18.28 -13.17 3.73
C LYS A 173 -17.72 -11.75 3.63
N ARG A 174 -16.77 -11.49 2.72
CA ARG A 174 -16.18 -10.15 2.52
C ARG A 174 -17.10 -9.18 1.80
N PHE A 175 -18.13 -9.68 1.12
CA PHE A 175 -19.00 -8.83 0.31
C PHE A 175 -19.76 -7.80 1.16
N GLU A 176 -20.31 -8.21 2.31
CA GLU A 176 -21.11 -7.30 3.14
C GLU A 176 -20.32 -6.09 3.62
N GLU A 177 -19.04 -6.27 3.97
CA GLU A 177 -18.17 -5.15 4.32
C GLU A 177 -17.80 -4.34 3.08
N ALA A 178 -17.51 -5.00 1.96
CA ALA A 178 -17.09 -4.34 0.72
C ALA A 178 -18.14 -3.37 0.16
N LYS A 179 -19.44 -3.62 0.40
CA LYS A 179 -20.53 -2.68 0.05
C LYS A 179 -20.33 -1.30 0.65
N LYS A 180 -19.77 -1.20 1.86
CA LYS A 180 -19.48 0.08 2.53
C LYS A 180 -18.39 0.88 1.81
N PHE A 181 -17.58 0.23 1.00
CA PHE A 181 -16.52 0.82 0.16
C PHE A 181 -16.97 1.03 -1.30
N GLY A 182 -18.28 0.91 -1.57
CA GLY A 182 -18.87 1.17 -2.89
C GLY A 182 -19.03 -0.04 -3.79
N VAL A 183 -18.61 -1.25 -3.37
CA VAL A 183 -18.85 -2.46 -4.16
C VAL A 183 -20.36 -2.69 -4.32
N THR A 184 -20.84 -2.75 -5.56
CA THR A 184 -22.26 -2.89 -5.89
C THR A 184 -22.67 -4.35 -6.09
N GLU A 185 -21.75 -5.17 -6.61
CA GLU A 185 -21.97 -6.57 -6.94
C GLU A 185 -20.76 -7.40 -6.56
N PHE A 186 -20.97 -8.72 -6.43
CA PHE A 186 -19.94 -9.63 -5.99
C PHE A 186 -19.95 -10.92 -6.79
N VAL A 187 -18.75 -11.44 -7.05
CA VAL A 187 -18.54 -12.71 -7.73
C VAL A 187 -17.57 -13.55 -6.92
N ASN A 188 -17.99 -14.73 -6.47
CA ASN A 188 -17.08 -15.74 -5.97
C ASN A 188 -16.77 -16.74 -7.07
N PRO A 189 -15.53 -16.80 -7.59
CA PRO A 189 -15.15 -17.77 -8.64
C PRO A 189 -15.51 -19.23 -8.32
N LYS A 190 -15.60 -19.63 -7.04
CA LYS A 190 -15.97 -20.99 -6.63
C LYS A 190 -17.45 -21.33 -6.85
N GLU A 191 -18.29 -20.32 -7.03
CA GLU A 191 -19.74 -20.47 -7.21
C GLU A 191 -20.13 -20.53 -8.70
N HIS A 192 -19.14 -20.55 -9.60
CA HIS A 192 -19.35 -20.58 -11.05
C HIS A 192 -18.59 -21.74 -11.70
N ASN A 193 -19.21 -22.36 -12.72
CA ASN A 193 -18.57 -23.38 -13.55
C ASN A 193 -17.75 -22.78 -14.69
N LYS A 194 -17.96 -21.50 -15.00
CA LYS A 194 -17.23 -20.77 -16.05
C LYS A 194 -16.03 -20.03 -15.44
N PRO A 195 -14.95 -19.81 -16.21
CA PRO A 195 -13.87 -18.89 -15.83
C PRO A 195 -14.43 -17.51 -15.44
N VAL A 196 -13.92 -16.91 -14.36
CA VAL A 196 -14.52 -15.70 -13.77
C VAL A 196 -14.46 -14.50 -14.73
N GLN A 197 -13.46 -14.41 -15.61
CA GLN A 197 -13.41 -13.39 -16.67
C GLN A 197 -14.60 -13.50 -17.64
N GLN A 198 -15.07 -14.72 -17.95
CA GLN A 198 -16.25 -14.90 -18.79
C GLN A 198 -17.53 -14.49 -18.05
N VAL A 199 -17.63 -14.84 -16.76
CA VAL A 199 -18.75 -14.42 -15.91
C VAL A 199 -18.86 -12.89 -15.89
N ILE A 200 -17.74 -12.20 -15.67
CA ILE A 200 -17.70 -10.73 -15.64
C ILE A 200 -18.05 -10.14 -17.02
N ALA A 201 -17.51 -10.70 -18.10
CA ALA A 201 -17.82 -10.24 -19.46
C ALA A 201 -19.32 -10.38 -19.79
N GLU A 202 -19.94 -11.50 -19.40
CA GLU A 202 -21.39 -11.71 -19.55
C GLU A 202 -22.19 -10.72 -18.70
N MET A 203 -21.80 -10.48 -17.44
CA MET A 203 -22.45 -9.51 -16.55
C MET A 203 -22.40 -8.08 -17.09
N THR A 204 -21.37 -7.74 -17.87
CA THR A 204 -21.06 -6.36 -18.31
C THR A 204 -21.23 -6.16 -19.82
N ASN A 205 -21.80 -7.13 -20.53
CA ASN A 205 -22.02 -7.09 -21.97
C ASN A 205 -20.73 -6.83 -22.78
N GLY A 206 -19.64 -7.53 -22.43
CA GLY A 206 -18.38 -7.51 -23.17
C GLY A 206 -17.13 -7.31 -22.33
N GLY A 207 -17.27 -6.94 -21.05
CA GLY A 207 -16.14 -6.68 -20.14
C GLY A 207 -16.32 -5.37 -19.37
N VAL A 208 -15.58 -5.25 -18.27
CA VAL A 208 -15.52 -3.99 -17.50
C VAL A 208 -14.67 -2.95 -18.20
N ASP A 209 -14.91 -1.67 -17.92
CA ASP A 209 -14.07 -0.59 -18.44
C ASP A 209 -12.67 -0.59 -17.82
N ARG A 210 -12.57 -0.97 -16.55
CA ARG A 210 -11.30 -1.07 -15.80
C ARG A 210 -11.31 -2.29 -14.90
N SER A 211 -10.15 -2.89 -14.70
CA SER A 211 -9.92 -3.93 -13.70
C SER A 211 -8.72 -3.58 -12.83
N VAL A 212 -8.75 -3.98 -11.56
CA VAL A 212 -7.64 -3.81 -10.60
C VAL A 212 -7.41 -5.13 -9.86
N GLU A 213 -6.22 -5.71 -10.03
CA GLU A 213 -5.82 -6.97 -9.39
C GLU A 213 -5.08 -6.67 -8.07
N CYS A 214 -5.57 -7.20 -6.95
CA CYS A 214 -5.08 -6.86 -5.60
C CYS A 214 -4.70 -8.10 -4.76
N THR A 215 -4.65 -9.30 -5.35
CA THR A 215 -4.33 -10.56 -4.66
C THR A 215 -2.88 -10.98 -4.82
N GLY A 216 -2.21 -10.57 -5.90
CA GLY A 216 -0.89 -11.07 -6.27
C GLY A 216 -0.92 -12.47 -6.92
N SER A 217 -2.11 -13.04 -7.16
CA SER A 217 -2.28 -14.30 -7.86
C SER A 217 -2.07 -14.13 -9.36
N VAL A 218 -1.09 -14.83 -9.93
CA VAL A 218 -0.83 -14.84 -11.37
C VAL A 218 -2.07 -15.26 -12.17
N GLN A 219 -2.88 -16.18 -11.64
CA GLN A 219 -4.12 -16.62 -12.28
C GLN A 219 -5.20 -15.53 -12.33
N ALA A 220 -5.15 -14.54 -11.44
CA ALA A 220 -6.04 -13.38 -11.47
C ALA A 220 -5.52 -12.27 -12.39
N MET A 221 -4.21 -12.24 -12.69
CA MET A 221 -3.58 -11.23 -13.56
C MET A 221 -3.74 -11.50 -15.06
N ILE A 222 -3.76 -12.77 -15.48
CA ILE A 222 -3.77 -13.18 -16.90
C ILE A 222 -5.20 -13.16 -17.50
N GLN A 223 -6.19 -12.67 -16.73
CA GLN A 223 -7.61 -12.76 -17.05
C GLN A 223 -8.16 -11.59 -17.86
#